data_AF-A0A821IIW9-F1
#
_entry.id   AF-A0A821IIW9-F1
#
_cell.length_a   1.000
_cell.length_b   1.000
_cell.length_c   1.000
_cell.angle_alpha   90.00
_cell.angle_beta   90.00
_cell.angle_gamma   90.00
#
_symmetry.space_group_name_H-M   'P 1'
#
loop_
_entity.id
_entity.type
_entity.pdbx_description
1 polymer ?
#
loop_
_entity_poly.entity_id
_entity_poly.type
_entity_poly.pdbx_seq_one_letter_code
_entity_poly.pdbx_strand_id
1 'polypeptide(L)'
;LPSPLSFEHVPHLASQTHLTTETYSLPATTTDRPHSRTSIDIIREMTCTAQFRQDYATLTVLDVYDEAALIGKDFERIIEAYGAETIRDLVPKVIHILELLELQAAKNEKETDQLMEMKSRIERLE
;
A
#
# COMPACT_ATOMS: atom_id res chain seq x y z
N LEU A 1 -29.60 52.98 -47.32
CA LEU A 1 -29.56 53.22 -48.78
C LEU A 1 -28.18 53.77 -49.14
N PRO A 2 -27.63 53.39 -50.30
CA PRO A 2 -26.48 52.49 -50.58
C PRO A 2 -25.11 53.24 -50.60
N SER A 3 -23.91 52.65 -50.70
CA SER A 3 -23.43 51.64 -51.67
C SER A 3 -22.16 50.90 -51.22
N PRO A 4 -21.94 49.66 -51.73
CA PRO A 4 -20.75 48.85 -51.55
C PRO A 4 -19.71 49.12 -52.67
N LEU A 5 -18.44 48.78 -52.45
CA LEU A 5 -17.51 48.46 -53.54
C LEU A 5 -16.65 47.25 -53.17
N SER A 6 -16.76 46.25 -54.03
CA SER A 6 -16.07 44.98 -54.05
C SER A 6 -14.92 45.04 -55.07
N PHE A 7 -14.06 44.01 -55.03
CA PHE A 7 -13.01 43.62 -56.00
C PHE A 7 -11.72 44.46 -55.91
N GLU A 8 -10.52 43.86 -55.84
CA GLU A 8 -10.05 42.81 -56.74
C GLU A 8 -9.24 41.70 -56.08
N HIS A 9 -9.51 40.50 -56.59
CA HIS A 9 -8.76 39.25 -56.50
C HIS A 9 -7.43 39.42 -57.29
N VAL A 10 -6.31 38.77 -56.96
CA VAL A 10 -5.87 37.50 -57.56
C VAL A 10 -4.47 37.16 -56.99
N PRO A 11 -4.12 35.86 -56.88
CA PRO A 11 -3.08 35.34 -56.00
C PRO A 11 -1.75 35.08 -56.71
N HIS A 12 -0.69 34.80 -55.94
CA HIS A 12 0.39 33.93 -56.41
C HIS A 12 0.66 32.84 -55.37
N LEU A 13 0.24 31.63 -55.71
CA LEU A 13 0.48 30.40 -54.98
C LEU A 13 1.76 29.77 -55.53
N ALA A 14 2.81 29.72 -54.71
CA ALA A 14 3.93 28.76 -54.70
C ALA A 14 5.03 29.43 -53.86
N SER A 15 5.47 28.89 -52.73
CA SER A 15 5.90 27.52 -52.58
C SER A 15 5.68 27.02 -51.16
N GLN A 16 5.34 25.74 -51.09
CA GLN A 16 5.28 24.93 -49.88
C GLN A 16 6.66 24.91 -49.20
N THR A 17 6.68 25.20 -47.91
CA THR A 17 7.53 24.49 -46.95
C THR A 17 6.69 24.25 -45.71
N HIS A 18 6.11 23.06 -45.62
CA HIS A 18 5.85 22.44 -44.32
C HIS A 18 7.19 22.33 -43.60
N LEU A 19 7.26 22.75 -42.34
CA LEU A 19 7.82 21.96 -41.24
C LEU A 19 7.47 22.67 -39.92
N THR A 20 6.42 22.15 -39.28
CA THR A 20 6.16 22.08 -37.83
C THR A 20 6.87 23.08 -36.92
N THR A 21 6.17 24.14 -36.52
CA THR A 21 6.45 24.82 -35.26
C THR A 21 6.04 23.89 -34.12
N GLU A 22 7.01 23.24 -33.49
CA GLU A 22 6.83 22.65 -32.16
C GLU A 22 6.49 23.78 -31.19
N THR A 23 5.21 23.93 -30.88
CA THR A 23 4.78 24.64 -29.68
C THR A 23 5.32 23.85 -28.50
N TYR A 24 6.43 24.31 -27.92
CA TYR A 24 6.91 23.90 -26.61
C TYR A 24 5.82 24.29 -25.58
N SER A 25 4.85 23.40 -25.40
CA SER A 25 3.98 23.39 -24.24
C SER A 25 4.86 23.04 -23.05
N LEU A 26 5.16 24.03 -22.21
CA LEU A 26 5.77 23.81 -20.90
C LEU A 26 4.99 22.70 -20.17
N PRO A 27 5.67 21.70 -19.58
CA PRO A 27 4.98 20.68 -18.81
C PRO A 27 4.24 21.40 -17.68
N ALA A 28 2.93 21.18 -17.64
CA ALA A 28 2.08 21.62 -16.54
C ALA A 28 2.80 21.28 -15.24
N THR A 29 2.98 22.29 -14.39
CA THR A 29 3.33 22.11 -13.00
C THR A 29 2.39 21.03 -12.48
N THR A 30 2.88 19.80 -12.32
CA THR A 30 2.23 18.84 -11.44
C THR A 30 2.37 19.49 -10.08
N THR A 31 1.37 20.31 -9.75
CA THR A 31 0.98 20.57 -8.38
C THR A 31 0.86 19.18 -7.78
N ASP A 32 1.92 18.77 -7.11
CA ASP A 32 1.93 17.65 -6.19
C ASP A 32 0.87 18.00 -5.16
N ARG A 33 -0.38 17.65 -5.48
CA ARG A 33 -1.48 17.74 -4.54
C ARG A 33 -1.05 16.80 -3.42
N PRO A 34 -0.84 17.28 -2.19
CA PRO A 34 -0.66 16.36 -1.09
C PRO A 34 -1.92 15.50 -1.07
N HIS A 35 -1.79 14.25 -1.50
CA HIS A 35 -2.87 13.30 -1.40
C HIS A 35 -3.22 13.27 0.08
N SER A 36 -4.50 13.42 0.41
CA SER A 36 -4.97 13.33 1.80
C SER A 36 -4.45 12.02 2.36
N ARG A 37 -3.37 12.08 3.15
CA ARG A 37 -2.73 10.89 3.71
C ARG A 37 -3.78 10.13 4.48
N THR A 38 -4.02 8.88 4.09
CA THR A 38 -4.95 8.04 4.83
C THR A 38 -4.31 7.68 6.17
N SER A 39 -5.12 7.29 7.15
CA SER A 39 -4.60 6.81 8.43
C SER A 39 -3.62 5.64 8.23
N ILE A 40 -3.84 4.79 7.22
CA ILE A 40 -2.93 3.68 6.92
C ILE A 40 -1.59 4.15 6.36
N ASP A 41 -1.56 5.24 5.59
CA ASP A 41 -0.31 5.82 5.07
C ASP A 41 0.55 6.38 6.20
N ILE A 42 -0.09 7.05 7.17
CA ILE A 42 0.59 7.62 8.34
C ILE A 42 1.12 6.49 9.23
N ILE A 43 0.31 5.47 9.50
CA ILE A 43 0.74 4.31 10.31
C ILE A 43 1.92 3.60 9.65
N ARG A 44 1.90 3.41 8.32
CA ARG A 44 2.97 2.74 7.58
C ARG A 44 4.30 3.51 7.60
N GLU A 45 4.24 4.83 7.61
CA GLU A 45 5.43 5.68 7.78
C GLU A 45 6.00 5.56 9.19
N MET A 46 5.15 5.51 10.21
CA MET A 46 5.55 5.35 11.61
C MET A 46 6.06 3.94 11.95
N THR A 47 5.61 2.91 11.23
CA THR A 47 6.04 1.51 11.39
C THR A 47 7.18 1.10 10.46
N CYS A 48 7.83 2.05 9.77
CA CYS A 48 9.07 1.79 9.02
C CYS A 48 10.27 1.59 9.95
N THR A 49 10.15 0.68 10.91
CA THR A 49 11.29 0.02 11.53
C THR A 49 11.48 -1.31 10.81
N ALA A 50 12.71 -1.62 10.41
CA ALA A 50 13.07 -2.89 9.80
C ALA A 50 12.82 -4.13 10.70
N GLN A 51 12.21 -3.93 11.88
CA GLN A 51 12.02 -4.92 12.95
C GLN A 51 10.89 -5.92 12.67
N PHE A 52 9.90 -5.61 11.84
CA PHE A 52 8.76 -6.51 11.57
C PHE A 52 8.83 -7.20 10.21
N ARG A 53 10.02 -7.30 9.59
CA ARG A 53 10.18 -7.99 8.31
C ARG A 53 10.28 -9.49 8.53
N GLN A 54 9.16 -10.10 8.92
CA GLN A 54 9.04 -11.55 9.02
C GLN A 54 8.56 -12.11 7.68
N ASP A 55 9.13 -13.24 7.26
CA ASP A 55 8.57 -13.98 6.14
C ASP A 55 7.25 -14.60 6.61
N TYR A 56 6.14 -13.96 6.23
CA TYR A 56 4.78 -14.41 6.56
C TYR A 56 4.49 -15.87 6.13
N ALA A 57 5.32 -16.44 5.24
CA ALA A 57 5.24 -17.83 4.80
C ALA A 57 5.63 -18.84 5.90
N THR A 58 6.44 -18.43 6.89
CA THR A 58 6.95 -19.31 7.95
C THR A 58 6.49 -18.89 9.34
N LEU A 59 5.48 -18.02 9.42
CA LEU A 59 4.96 -17.52 10.69
C LEU A 59 4.28 -18.67 11.45
N THR A 60 4.76 -18.92 12.66
CA THR A 60 4.28 -19.96 13.57
C THR A 60 3.39 -19.38 14.66
N VAL A 61 2.63 -20.23 15.34
CA VAL A 61 1.85 -19.81 16.51
C VAL A 61 2.75 -19.23 17.62
N LEU A 62 3.98 -19.74 17.76
CA LEU A 62 4.95 -19.22 18.73
C LEU A 62 5.35 -17.78 18.44
N ASP A 63 5.56 -17.46 17.16
CA ASP A 63 5.88 -16.08 16.75
C ASP A 63 4.75 -15.11 17.14
N VAL A 64 3.48 -15.53 17.01
CA VAL A 64 2.34 -14.70 17.43
C VAL A 64 2.36 -14.40 18.92
N TYR A 65 2.75 -15.37 19.75
CA TYR A 65 2.85 -15.15 21.20
C TYR A 65 4.00 -14.21 21.58
N ASP A 66 5.14 -14.32 20.91
CA ASP A 66 6.27 -13.41 21.12
C ASP A 66 5.88 -11.98 20.75
N GLU A 67 5.20 -11.79 19.61
CA GLU A 67 4.71 -10.47 19.19
C GLU A 67 3.62 -9.93 20.13
N ALA A 68 2.69 -10.78 20.57
CA ALA A 68 1.68 -10.40 21.56
C ALA A 68 2.31 -9.91 22.87
N ALA A 69 3.41 -10.52 23.31
CA ALA A 69 4.13 -10.10 24.50
C ALA A 69 4.81 -8.73 24.32
N LEU A 70 5.37 -8.44 23.13
CA LEU A 70 5.92 -7.12 22.82
C LEU A 70 4.84 -6.04 22.81
N ILE A 71 3.71 -6.31 22.18
CA ILE A 71 2.54 -5.42 22.17
C ILE A 71 2.02 -5.19 23.60
N GLY A 72 1.95 -6.25 24.43
CA GLY A 72 1.55 -6.16 25.84
C GLY A 72 2.42 -5.20 26.64
N LYS A 73 3.75 -5.25 26.45
CA LYS A 73 4.70 -4.31 27.08
C LYS A 73 4.46 -2.88 26.62
N ASP A 74 4.11 -2.67 25.35
CA ASP A 74 3.80 -1.33 24.83
C ASP A 74 2.52 -0.79 25.47
N PHE A 75 1.51 -1.63 25.67
CA PHE A 75 0.32 -1.26 26.42
C PHE A 75 0.64 -0.93 27.88
N GLU A 76 1.49 -1.70 28.56
CA GLU A 76 1.93 -1.39 29.93
C GLU A 76 2.58 0.00 30.00
N ARG A 77 3.50 0.32 29.08
CA ARG A 77 4.14 1.64 29.00
C ARG A 77 3.13 2.76 28.77
N ILE A 78 2.13 2.54 27.91
CA ILE A 78 1.07 3.52 27.65
C ILE A 78 0.17 3.70 28.88
N ILE A 79 -0.21 2.61 29.56
CA ILE A 79 -1.00 2.66 30.79
C ILE A 79 -0.26 3.44 31.87
N GLU A 80 1.04 3.19 32.05
CA GLU A 80 1.87 3.88 33.03
C GLU A 80 1.96 5.38 32.76
N ALA A 81 2.05 5.79 31.49
CA ALA A 81 2.18 7.20 31.11
C ALA A 81 0.85 7.97 31.03
N TYR A 82 -0.24 7.33 30.60
CA TYR A 82 -1.49 8.02 30.22
C TYR A 82 -2.74 7.46 30.90
N GLY A 83 -2.63 6.35 31.64
CA GLY A 83 -3.74 5.64 32.26
C GLY A 83 -4.41 4.63 31.34
N ALA A 84 -5.12 3.66 31.94
CA ALA A 84 -5.72 2.53 31.21
C ALA A 84 -6.89 2.93 30.29
N GLU A 85 -7.53 4.07 30.55
CA GLU A 85 -8.64 4.57 29.74
C GLU A 85 -8.26 4.80 28.27
N THR A 86 -7.02 5.21 28.03
CA THR A 86 -6.52 5.54 26.69
C THR A 86 -6.54 4.35 25.73
N ILE A 87 -6.41 3.13 26.25
CA ILE A 87 -6.34 1.91 25.43
C ILE A 87 -7.52 0.96 25.62
N ARG A 88 -8.47 1.29 26.52
CA ARG A 88 -9.61 0.44 26.88
C ARG A 88 -10.35 -0.13 25.66
N ASP A 89 -10.57 0.70 24.64
CA ASP A 89 -11.28 0.31 23.41
C ASP A 89 -10.36 -0.22 22.32
N LEU A 90 -9.03 -0.07 22.47
CA LEU A 90 -8.02 -0.52 21.54
C LEU A 90 -7.58 -1.96 21.82
N VAL A 91 -7.33 -2.28 23.10
CA VAL A 91 -6.90 -3.62 23.55
C VAL A 91 -7.77 -4.74 22.98
N PRO A 92 -9.12 -4.72 23.08
CA PRO A 92 -9.93 -5.82 22.53
C PRO A 92 -9.83 -5.95 21.01
N LYS A 93 -9.57 -4.86 20.28
CA LYS A 93 -9.36 -4.92 18.81
C LYS A 93 -8.03 -5.56 18.48
N VAL A 94 -6.98 -5.26 19.24
CA VAL A 94 -5.65 -5.85 19.03
C VAL A 94 -5.65 -7.33 19.40
N ILE A 95 -6.29 -7.71 20.50
CA ILE A 95 -6.51 -9.12 20.86
C ILE A 95 -7.20 -9.87 19.71
N HIS A 96 -8.29 -9.31 19.18
CA HIS A 96 -9.01 -9.95 18.08
C HIS A 96 -8.13 -10.18 16.83
N ILE A 97 -7.27 -9.22 16.48
CA ILE A 97 -6.34 -9.38 15.35
C ILE A 97 -5.27 -10.43 15.66
N LEU A 98 -4.76 -10.51 16.89
CA LEU A 98 -3.81 -11.53 17.31
C LEU A 98 -4.44 -12.94 17.28
N GLU A 99 -5.69 -13.08 17.71
CA GLU A 99 -6.45 -14.35 17.62
C GLU A 99 -6.64 -14.79 16.16
N LEU A 100 -6.98 -13.86 15.27
CA LEU A 100 -7.08 -14.15 13.83
C LEU A 100 -5.74 -14.58 13.24
N LEU A 101 -4.64 -13.94 13.67
CA LEU A 101 -3.30 -14.27 13.22
C LEU A 101 -2.87 -15.66 13.71
N GLU A 102 -3.12 -16.00 14.97
CA GLU A 102 -2.88 -17.32 15.55
C GLU A 102 -3.62 -18.40 14.76
N LEU A 103 -4.90 -18.16 14.42
CA LEU A 103 -5.67 -19.10 13.62
C LEU A 103 -5.09 -19.30 12.21
N GLN A 104 -4.61 -18.22 11.57
CA GLN A 104 -3.96 -18.34 10.27
C GLN A 104 -2.61 -19.07 10.36
N ALA A 105 -1.81 -18.79 11.39
CA ALA A 105 -0.52 -19.44 11.62
C ALA A 105 -0.70 -20.96 11.83
N ALA A 106 -1.59 -21.35 12.73
CA ALA A 106 -1.90 -22.76 13.01
C ALA A 106 -2.44 -23.48 11.76
N LYS A 107 -3.27 -22.80 10.96
CA LYS A 107 -3.77 -23.34 9.70
C LYS A 107 -2.64 -23.55 8.69
N ASN A 108 -1.74 -22.58 8.54
CA ASN A 108 -0.61 -22.66 7.63
C ASN A 108 0.37 -23.78 7.99
N GLU A 109 0.66 -23.95 9.29
CA GLU A 109 1.46 -25.09 9.79
C GLU A 109 0.83 -26.42 9.41
N LYS A 110 -0.47 -26.58 9.68
CA LYS A 110 -1.20 -27.80 9.34
C LYS A 110 -1.21 -28.09 7.83
N GLU A 111 -1.44 -27.08 7.00
CA GLU A 111 -1.42 -27.24 5.54
C GLU A 111 -0.01 -27.61 5.04
N THR A 112 1.02 -27.02 5.65
CA THR A 112 2.43 -27.34 5.37
C THR A 112 2.77 -28.78 5.74
N ASP A 113 2.36 -29.24 6.93
CA ASP A 113 2.56 -30.61 7.40
C ASP A 113 1.88 -31.63 6.48
N GLN A 114 0.64 -31.37 6.08
CA GLN A 114 -0.10 -32.21 5.13
C GLN A 114 0.60 -32.28 3.78
N LEU A 115 1.10 -31.15 3.28
CA LEU A 115 1.84 -31.09 2.03
C LEU A 115 3.15 -31.89 2.12
N MET A 116 3.87 -31.82 3.24
CA MET A 116 5.07 -32.62 3.47
C MET A 116 4.75 -34.12 3.55
N GLU A 117 3.69 -34.51 4.26
CA GLU A 117 3.24 -35.90 4.34
C GLU A 117 2.90 -36.46 2.95
N MET A 118 2.15 -35.69 2.15
CA MET A 118 1.78 -36.09 0.79
C MET A 118 3.00 -36.26 -0.11
N LYS A 119 3.97 -35.33 -0.04
CA LYS A 119 5.23 -35.45 -0.78
C LYS A 119 6.03 -36.68 -0.38
N SER A 120 6.17 -36.93 0.93
CA SER A 120 6.84 -38.12 1.46
C SER A 120 6.19 -39.42 0.98
N ARG A 121 4.85 -39.45 0.89
CA ARG A 121 4.11 -40.60 0.36
C ARG A 121 4.35 -40.82 -1.13
N ILE A 122 4.48 -39.75 -1.92
CA ILE A 122 4.83 -39.84 -3.34
C ILE A 122 6.24 -40.39 -3.49
N GLU A 123 7.22 -39.83 -2.78
CA GLU A 123 8.63 -40.26 -2.83
C GLU A 123 8.82 -41.74 -2.46
N ARG A 124 8.02 -42.27 -1.52
CA ARG A 124 8.11 -43.69 -1.14
C ARG A 124 7.55 -44.64 -2.22
N LEU A 125 6.78 -44.12 -3.18
CA LEU A 125 6.16 -44.90 -4.25
C LEU A 125 6.89 -44.79 -5.59
N GLU A 126 7.82 -43.84 -5.72
CA GLU A 126 8.76 -43.70 -6.85
C GLU A 126 10.03 -44.54 -6.64
#